data_AF-A0A4Y2F2V3-F1
#
_entry.id   AF-A0A4Y2F2V3-F1
#
_cell.length_a   1.000
_cell.length_b   1.000
_cell.length_c   1.000
_cell.angle_alpha   90.00
_cell.angle_beta   90.00
_cell.angle_gamma   90.00
#
_symmetry.space_group_name_H-M   'P 1'
#
loop_
_entity.id
_entity.type
_entity.pdbx_description
1 polymer ?
#
loop_
_entity_poly.entity_id
_entity_poly.type
_entity_poly.pdbx_seq_one_letter_code
_entity_poly.pdbx_strand_id
1 'polypeptide(L)'
;MYGAPNKIASIDKYRYLSFVKNTSNNKLVQLSCLPPTSATAYQHLCRVYYQVQVCLGNELDHENWGWVLKDNSLEPIQTLLPPVLEKLLNTIFCNCKKGCNYKCGCKKVGLFCSQVCSNCQGKSYSNVESSTIDENAYYINEEISDSSFFLEQSIEI
;
A
#
# COMPACT_ATOMS: atom_id res chain seq x y z
N MET A 1 16.20 -4.65 -7.04
CA MET A 1 15.85 -4.68 -5.61
C MET A 1 14.57 -5.48 -5.31
N TYR A 2 13.50 -5.43 -6.12
CA TYR A 2 12.31 -6.28 -5.89
C TYR A 2 11.82 -7.10 -7.09
N GLY A 3 12.47 -7.00 -8.26
CA GLY A 3 12.15 -7.86 -9.42
C GLY A 3 10.79 -7.59 -10.08
N ALA A 4 10.31 -6.34 -10.03
CA ALA A 4 9.04 -5.95 -10.66
C ALA A 4 9.13 -6.10 -12.20
N PRO A 5 8.12 -6.72 -12.85
CA PRO A 5 8.01 -6.74 -14.31
C PRO A 5 7.86 -5.33 -14.90
N ASN A 6 8.48 -5.07 -16.06
CA ASN A 6 8.45 -3.77 -16.74
C ASN A 6 7.05 -3.21 -17.05
N LYS A 7 6.04 -4.09 -17.12
CA LYS A 7 4.64 -3.72 -17.36
C LYS A 7 3.91 -3.12 -16.15
N ILE A 8 4.54 -3.11 -14.97
CA ILE A 8 3.93 -2.59 -13.73
C ILE A 8 4.60 -1.27 -13.38
N ALA A 9 3.88 -0.16 -13.61
CA ALA A 9 4.39 1.19 -13.35
C ALA A 9 4.20 1.67 -11.90
N SER A 10 3.28 1.07 -11.14
CA SER A 10 2.97 1.47 -9.75
C SER A 10 3.63 0.54 -8.73
N ILE A 11 4.41 1.13 -7.81
CA ILE A 11 5.02 0.40 -6.69
C ILE A 11 3.97 -0.20 -5.76
N ASP A 12 2.87 0.52 -5.51
CA ASP A 12 1.79 0.05 -4.64
C ASP A 12 1.04 -1.14 -5.28
N LYS A 13 0.79 -1.06 -6.60
CA LYS A 13 0.21 -2.18 -7.36
C LYS A 13 1.12 -3.42 -7.27
N TYR A 14 2.43 -3.24 -7.43
CA TYR A 14 3.37 -4.36 -7.31
C TYR A 14 3.48 -4.89 -5.89
N ARG A 15 3.42 -4.02 -4.87
CA ARG A 15 3.39 -4.39 -3.45
C ARG A 15 2.20 -5.29 -3.15
N TYR A 16 1.01 -4.92 -3.61
CA TYR A 16 -0.20 -5.71 -3.45
C TYR A 16 -0.10 -7.08 -4.14
N LEU A 17 0.33 -7.12 -5.41
CA LEU A 17 0.50 -8.38 -6.13
C LEU A 17 1.52 -9.31 -5.45
N SER A 18 2.60 -8.75 -4.92
CA SER A 18 3.59 -9.47 -4.12
C SER A 18 2.99 -10.02 -2.83
N PHE A 19 2.16 -9.23 -2.14
CA PHE A 19 1.44 -9.68 -0.95
C PHE A 19 0.52 -10.86 -1.26
N VAL A 20 -0.34 -10.74 -2.28
CA VAL A 20 -1.27 -11.78 -2.71
C VAL A 20 -0.52 -13.08 -3.05
N LYS A 21 0.57 -12.97 -3.82
CA LYS A 21 1.41 -14.12 -4.19
C LYS A 21 2.08 -14.78 -2.98
N ASN A 22 2.45 -14.00 -1.96
CA ASN A 22 3.06 -14.56 -0.75
C ASN A 22 2.02 -15.23 0.15
N THR A 23 0.80 -14.68 0.23
CA THR A 23 -0.30 -15.26 1.02
C THR A 23 -0.85 -16.57 0.46
N SER A 24 -0.84 -16.76 -0.86
CA SER A 24 -1.41 -17.97 -1.49
C SER A 24 -0.66 -19.26 -1.15
N ASN A 25 0.58 -19.16 -0.67
CA ASN A 25 1.41 -20.29 -0.28
C ASN A 25 1.18 -20.78 1.17
N ASN A 26 0.16 -20.28 1.88
CA ASN A 26 -0.13 -20.58 3.29
C ASN A 26 1.05 -20.35 4.26
N LYS A 27 2.03 -19.54 3.85
CA LYS A 27 3.16 -19.12 4.69
C LYS A 27 2.88 -17.71 5.22
N LEU A 28 3.36 -17.44 6.43
CA LEU A 28 3.38 -16.09 6.98
C LEU A 28 4.10 -15.16 6.00
N VAL A 29 3.48 -14.03 5.67
CA VAL A 29 4.07 -13.05 4.76
C VAL A 29 5.21 -12.36 5.49
N GLN A 30 6.45 -12.60 5.05
CA GLN A 30 7.59 -11.85 5.53
C GLN A 30 7.55 -10.43 4.94
N LEU A 31 7.32 -9.42 5.79
CA LEU A 31 7.16 -8.03 5.36
C LEU A 31 8.38 -7.47 4.63
N SER A 32 9.59 -7.96 4.95
CA SER A 32 10.83 -7.54 4.28
C SER A 32 10.90 -7.94 2.80
N CYS A 33 10.06 -8.89 2.36
CA CYS A 33 9.96 -9.29 0.95
C CYS A 33 9.00 -8.40 0.15
N LEU A 34 8.27 -7.49 0.80
CA LEU A 34 7.39 -6.56 0.11
C LEU A 34 8.17 -5.29 -0.27
N PRO A 35 8.01 -4.78 -1.51
CA PRO A 35 8.54 -3.46 -1.88
C PRO A 35 7.91 -2.38 -0.99
N PRO A 36 8.59 -1.27 -0.66
CA PRO A 36 8.00 -0.21 0.16
C PRO A 36 6.73 0.38 -0.48
N THR A 37 5.91 1.07 0.31
CA THR A 37 4.82 1.87 -0.24
C THR A 37 5.38 3.09 -0.99
N SER A 38 4.60 3.67 -1.90
CA SER A 38 4.93 4.93 -2.55
C SER A 38 5.25 6.04 -1.55
N ALA A 39 4.46 6.17 -0.49
CA ALA A 39 4.69 7.16 0.57
C ALA A 39 6.03 6.96 1.31
N THR A 40 6.39 5.72 1.65
CA THR A 40 7.70 5.43 2.27
C THR A 40 8.84 5.72 1.30
N ALA A 41 8.68 5.37 0.02
CA ALA A 41 9.67 5.66 -1.01
C ALA A 41 9.87 7.18 -1.19
N TYR A 42 8.78 7.96 -1.20
CA TYR A 42 8.83 9.42 -1.28
C TYR A 42 9.59 10.02 -0.10
N GLN A 43 9.25 9.63 1.12
CA GLN A 43 9.95 10.11 2.32
C GLN A 43 11.45 9.76 2.30
N HIS A 44 11.80 8.58 1.77
CA HIS A 44 13.21 8.24 1.56
C HIS A 44 13.89 9.17 0.55
N LEU A 45 13.24 9.50 -0.57
CA LEU A 45 13.77 10.44 -1.56
C LEU A 45 13.99 11.82 -0.95
N CYS A 46 13.04 12.34 -0.16
CA CYS A 46 13.19 13.61 0.56
C CYS A 46 14.45 13.62 1.44
N ARG A 47 14.67 12.56 2.22
CA ARG A 47 15.86 12.45 3.08
C ARG A 47 17.17 12.36 2.29
N VAL A 48 17.17 11.60 1.19
CA VAL A 48 18.35 11.50 0.32
C VAL A 48 18.66 12.86 -0.31
N TYR A 49 17.64 13.58 -0.79
CA TYR A 49 17.80 14.93 -1.31
C TYR A 49 18.38 15.87 -0.26
N TYR A 50 17.82 15.90 0.95
CA TYR A 50 18.34 16.68 2.06
C TYR A 50 19.82 16.39 2.34
N GLN A 51 20.18 15.11 2.45
CA GLN A 51 21.57 14.70 2.68
C GLN A 51 22.51 15.19 1.58
N VAL A 52 22.09 15.12 0.31
CA VAL A 52 22.88 15.63 -0.81
C VAL A 52 23.05 17.15 -0.70
N GLN A 53 22.00 17.89 -0.36
CA GLN A 53 22.03 19.35 -0.25
C GLN A 53 22.92 19.84 0.89
N VAL A 54 22.85 19.17 2.05
CA VAL A 54 23.75 19.43 3.18
C VAL A 54 25.21 19.16 2.78
N CYS A 55 25.49 18.08 2.04
CA CYS A 55 26.84 17.80 1.53
C CYS A 55 27.34 18.87 0.56
N LEU A 56 26.45 19.60 -0.11
CA LEU A 56 26.78 20.73 -0.99
C LEU A 56 26.93 22.06 -0.24
N GLY A 57 26.66 22.08 1.08
CA GLY A 57 26.75 23.29 1.91
C GLY A 57 25.49 24.15 1.89
N ASN A 58 24.38 23.65 1.37
CA ASN A 58 23.11 24.36 1.40
C ASN A 58 22.39 24.12 2.74
N GLU A 59 21.81 25.17 3.31
CA GLU A 59 20.91 25.05 4.46
C GLU A 59 19.48 24.81 3.97
N LEU A 60 18.90 23.71 4.45
CA LEU A 60 17.50 23.38 4.25
C LEU A 60 16.86 23.09 5.59
N ASP A 61 15.58 23.43 5.70
CA ASP A 61 14.77 23.04 6.85
C ASP A 61 14.49 21.53 6.82
N HIS A 62 15.02 20.81 7.80
CA HIS A 62 14.94 19.36 7.89
C HIS A 62 13.49 18.84 7.95
N GLU A 63 12.56 19.61 8.54
CA GLU A 63 11.16 19.20 8.69
C GLU A 63 10.44 19.09 7.33
N ASN A 64 10.88 19.87 6.34
CA ASN A 64 10.36 19.82 4.98
C ASN A 64 10.93 18.65 4.15
N TRP A 65 11.96 17.95 4.64
CA TRP A 65 12.68 16.93 3.89
C TRP A 65 12.71 15.56 4.55
N GLY A 66 11.59 15.18 5.16
CA GLY A 66 11.35 13.82 5.64
C GLY A 66 12.00 13.50 6.99
N TRP A 67 12.26 14.54 7.79
CA TRP A 67 12.63 14.47 9.19
C TRP A 67 11.54 15.13 10.04
N VAL A 68 11.47 14.75 11.31
CA VAL A 68 10.63 15.41 12.31
C VAL A 68 11.44 15.62 13.58
N LEU A 69 11.30 16.79 14.20
CA LEU A 69 11.92 17.05 15.49
C LEU A 69 11.02 16.50 16.62
N LYS A 70 11.54 15.52 17.36
CA LYS A 70 10.88 14.96 18.55
C LYS A 70 11.85 14.88 19.70
N ASP A 71 11.48 15.44 20.85
CA ASP A 71 12.31 15.44 22.06
C ASP A 71 13.76 15.91 21.80
N ASN A 72 13.90 16.99 21.01
CA ASN A 72 15.17 17.56 20.54
C ASN A 72 16.04 16.61 19.69
N SER A 73 15.47 15.52 19.18
CA SER A 73 16.12 14.56 18.31
C SER A 73 15.47 14.59 16.92
N LEU A 74 16.30 14.56 15.88
CA LEU A 74 15.84 14.41 14.51
C LEU A 74 15.52 12.94 14.23
N GLU A 75 14.23 12.65 14.02
CA GLU A 75 13.77 11.32 13.66
C GLU A 75 13.36 11.27 12.18
N PRO A 76 13.69 10.19 11.45
CA PRO A 76 13.26 10.05 10.07
C PRO A 76 11.77 9.72 10.00
N ILE A 77 11.04 10.43 9.15
CA ILE A 77 9.64 10.12 8.85
C ILE A 77 9.58 8.87 7.97
N GLN A 78 9.16 7.73 8.52
CA GLN A 78 9.09 6.48 7.74
C GLN A 78 7.94 6.49 6.73
N THR A 79 6.79 7.04 7.12
CA THR A 79 5.57 7.16 6.30
C THR A 79 4.63 8.14 6.98
N LEU A 80 3.90 8.94 6.18
CA LEU A 80 2.76 9.74 6.67
C LEU A 80 1.43 8.99 6.54
N LEU A 81 1.43 7.91 5.75
CA LEU A 81 0.28 7.03 5.63
C LEU A 81 0.29 5.99 6.77
N PRO A 82 -0.90 5.55 7.23
CA PRO A 82 -0.98 4.47 8.20
C PRO A 82 -0.23 3.22 7.70
N PRO A 83 0.41 2.45 8.60
CA PRO A 83 1.26 1.31 8.23
C PRO A 83 0.57 0.26 7.34
N VAL A 84 -0.76 0.16 7.44
CA VAL A 84 -1.60 -0.77 6.68
C VAL A 84 -2.93 -0.06 6.39
N LEU A 85 -3.43 -0.20 5.16
CA LEU A 85 -4.79 0.23 4.79
C LEU A 85 -5.77 -0.49 5.73
N GLU A 86 -6.63 0.21 6.46
CA GLU A 86 -7.51 -0.40 7.47
C GLU A 86 -8.34 -1.58 6.91
N LYS A 87 -8.71 -1.49 5.63
CA LYS A 87 -9.39 -2.56 4.90
C LYS A 87 -8.59 -3.87 4.86
N LEU A 88 -7.26 -3.81 4.77
CA LEU A 88 -6.36 -4.98 4.79
C LEU A 88 -6.28 -5.63 6.17
N LEU A 89 -6.30 -4.87 7.27
CA LEU A 89 -6.29 -5.41 8.64
C LEU A 89 -7.57 -6.20 8.95
N ASN A 90 -8.69 -5.73 8.43
CA ASN A 90 -10.00 -6.36 8.64
C ASN A 90 -10.31 -7.48 7.62
N THR A 91 -9.40 -7.75 6.68
CA THR A 91 -9.62 -8.77 5.65
C THR A 91 -9.23 -10.16 6.18
N ILE A 92 -10.23 -11.02 6.37
CA ILE A 92 -10.04 -12.43 6.70
C ILE A 92 -9.95 -13.24 5.41
N PHE A 93 -8.84 -13.97 5.22
CA PHE A 93 -8.68 -14.91 4.11
C PHE A 93 -9.11 -16.32 4.54
N CYS A 94 -10.04 -16.93 3.81
CA CYS A 94 -10.39 -18.31 4.06
C CYS A 94 -9.51 -19.28 3.25
N ASN A 95 -9.15 -20.40 3.89
CA ASN A 95 -8.43 -21.51 3.28
C ASN A 95 -9.37 -22.65 2.89
N CYS A 96 -10.46 -22.33 2.19
CA CYS A 96 -11.40 -23.35 1.74
C CYS A 96 -10.69 -24.30 0.75
N LYS A 97 -10.95 -25.61 0.84
CA LYS A 97 -10.37 -26.58 -0.10
C LYS A 97 -11.32 -26.96 -1.25
N LYS A 98 -12.64 -26.89 -1.00
CA LYS A 98 -13.71 -27.37 -1.89
C LYS A 98 -14.82 -26.32 -2.08
N GLY A 99 -14.47 -25.03 -2.22
CA GLY A 99 -15.43 -23.93 -2.36
C GLY A 99 -15.93 -23.30 -1.04
N CYS A 100 -16.49 -22.08 -1.13
CA CYS A 100 -17.05 -21.33 0.01
C CYS A 100 -18.46 -21.81 0.38
N ASN A 101 -18.63 -22.62 1.43
CA ASN A 101 -19.93 -22.95 2.04
C ASN A 101 -20.07 -22.32 3.45
N TYR A 102 -21.09 -22.67 4.24
CA TYR A 102 -21.34 -22.14 5.60
C TYR A 102 -20.17 -22.30 6.59
N LYS A 103 -19.24 -23.23 6.31
CA LYS A 103 -18.01 -23.42 7.09
C LYS A 103 -16.88 -22.43 6.75
N CYS A 104 -17.05 -21.64 5.69
CA CYS A 104 -16.06 -20.65 5.25
C CYS A 104 -15.86 -19.57 6.32
N GLY A 105 -14.60 -19.27 6.65
CA GLY A 105 -14.23 -18.20 7.58
C GLY A 105 -14.80 -16.84 7.19
N CYS A 106 -14.69 -16.45 5.91
CA CYS A 106 -15.25 -15.20 5.41
C CYS A 106 -16.78 -15.16 5.58
N LYS A 107 -17.49 -16.22 5.18
CA LYS A 107 -18.96 -16.28 5.32
C LYS A 107 -19.43 -16.24 6.77
N LYS A 108 -18.68 -16.87 7.69
CA LYS A 108 -19.01 -16.86 9.13
C LYS A 108 -19.04 -15.46 9.74
N VAL A 109 -18.20 -14.57 9.24
CA VAL A 109 -18.13 -13.16 9.67
C VAL A 109 -18.92 -12.23 8.74
N GLY A 110 -19.74 -12.78 7.83
CA GLY A 110 -20.53 -11.99 6.89
C GLY A 110 -19.74 -11.31 5.78
N LEU A 111 -18.48 -11.70 5.54
CA LEU A 111 -17.63 -11.13 4.49
C LEU A 111 -17.66 -11.99 3.21
N PHE A 112 -17.53 -11.32 2.07
CA PHE A 112 -17.31 -11.99 0.78
C PHE A 112 -15.91 -12.58 0.69
N CYS A 113 -15.78 -13.75 0.05
CA CYS A 113 -14.49 -14.37 -0.21
C CYS A 113 -13.75 -13.53 -1.27
N SER A 114 -12.61 -12.93 -0.92
CA SER A 114 -11.76 -12.17 -1.86
C SER A 114 -11.02 -13.08 -2.84
N GLN A 115 -10.43 -12.50 -3.89
CA GLN A 115 -9.65 -13.25 -4.90
C GLN A 115 -8.42 -13.96 -4.30
N VAL A 116 -8.00 -13.58 -3.10
CA VAL A 116 -6.88 -14.18 -2.36
C VAL A 116 -7.31 -15.46 -1.62
N CYS A 117 -8.61 -15.69 -1.45
CA CYS A 117 -9.13 -16.88 -0.78
C CYS A 117 -8.93 -18.14 -1.63
N SER A 118 -8.29 -19.16 -1.05
CA SER A 118 -7.94 -20.39 -1.77
C SER A 118 -9.19 -21.16 -2.19
N ASN A 119 -9.27 -21.58 -3.47
CA ASN A 119 -10.36 -22.39 -4.04
C ASN A 119 -11.78 -21.83 -3.84
N CYS A 120 -11.88 -20.51 -3.67
CA CYS A 120 -13.13 -19.79 -3.55
C CYS A 120 -13.39 -19.11 -4.89
N GLN A 121 -14.35 -19.60 -5.67
CA GLN A 121 -14.61 -19.04 -7.02
C GLN A 121 -15.22 -17.62 -7.01
N GLY A 122 -15.11 -16.84 -5.93
CA GLY A 122 -15.83 -15.56 -5.77
C GLY A 122 -17.36 -15.68 -5.78
N LYS A 123 -17.91 -16.89 -5.96
CA LYS A 123 -19.34 -17.18 -6.15
C LYS A 123 -20.12 -17.22 -4.83
N SER A 124 -20.17 -16.09 -4.13
CA SER A 124 -21.17 -15.86 -3.08
C SER A 124 -22.04 -14.65 -3.42
N TYR A 125 -22.37 -14.48 -4.71
CA TYR A 125 -23.40 -13.54 -5.13
C TYR A 125 -24.75 -14.22 -4.93
N SER A 126 -25.47 -13.85 -3.87
CA SER A 126 -26.92 -14.03 -3.83
C SER A 126 -27.55 -12.64 -3.80
N ASN A 127 -27.84 -12.17 -5.02
CA ASN A 127 -28.82 -11.18 -5.44
C ASN A 127 -28.54 -9.67 -5.18
N VAL A 128 -28.42 -8.94 -6.31
CA VAL A 128 -28.62 -7.48 -6.54
C VAL A 128 -27.59 -6.58 -5.82
N GLU A 129 -26.72 -5.81 -6.46
CA GLU A 129 -26.73 -5.11 -7.75
C GLU A 129 -25.35 -5.26 -8.41
N SER A 130 -25.33 -5.33 -9.74
CA SER A 130 -24.09 -5.35 -10.53
C SER A 130 -23.39 -4.00 -10.47
N SER A 131 -22.61 -3.74 -9.43
CA SER A 131 -21.53 -2.77 -9.52
C SER A 131 -20.25 -3.53 -9.85
N THR A 132 -19.85 -3.44 -11.12
CA THR A 132 -18.51 -3.78 -11.61
C THR A 132 -17.47 -3.00 -10.80
N ILE A 133 -16.98 -3.59 -9.72
CA ILE A 133 -15.86 -3.05 -8.94
C ILE A 133 -15.00 -4.22 -8.49
N ASP A 134 -14.02 -4.59 -9.31
CA ASP A 134 -12.69 -4.95 -8.78
C ASP A 134 -11.53 -4.53 -9.72
N GLU A 135 -11.78 -3.54 -10.57
CA GLU A 135 -10.74 -2.62 -11.08
C GLU A 135 -10.88 -1.20 -10.50
N ASN A 136 -12.03 -0.90 -9.85
CA ASN A 136 -12.37 0.45 -9.39
C ASN A 136 -12.26 0.66 -7.87
N ALA A 137 -11.83 -0.34 -7.10
CA ALA A 137 -11.55 -0.13 -5.66
C ALA A 137 -10.29 0.72 -5.41
N TYR A 138 -9.56 1.08 -6.49
CA TYR A 138 -8.38 1.92 -6.50
C TYR A 138 -8.52 3.15 -7.41
N TYR A 139 -9.71 3.73 -7.54
CA TYR A 139 -9.74 5.19 -7.61
C TYR A 139 -9.39 5.71 -6.22
N ILE A 140 -8.12 5.62 -5.85
CA ILE A 140 -7.52 6.63 -4.98
C ILE A 140 -7.72 7.91 -5.77
N ASN A 141 -8.55 8.81 -5.26
CA ASN A 141 -8.86 10.13 -5.78
C ASN A 141 -7.87 10.57 -6.86
N GLU A 142 -8.37 10.73 -8.09
CA GLU A 142 -7.61 11.29 -9.21
C GLU A 142 -7.12 12.72 -8.88
N GLU A 143 -7.59 13.31 -7.78
CA GLU A 143 -7.12 14.56 -7.18
C GLU A 143 -5.77 14.47 -6.43
N ILE A 144 -5.18 13.29 -6.21
CA ILE A 144 -3.81 13.17 -5.63
C ILE A 144 -2.78 12.81 -6.72
N SER A 145 -3.23 12.51 -7.94
CA SER A 145 -2.35 12.36 -9.11
C SER A 145 -1.85 13.69 -9.65
N ASP A 146 -2.33 14.80 -9.10
CA ASP A 146 -1.88 16.11 -9.53
C ASP A 146 -0.49 16.34 -8.93
N SER A 147 0.51 16.07 -9.76
CA SER A 147 1.91 16.47 -9.53
C SER A 147 2.03 17.98 -9.23
N SER A 148 0.97 18.75 -9.48
CA SER A 148 0.80 20.16 -9.10
C SER A 148 0.74 20.37 -7.58
N PHE A 149 0.14 19.47 -6.79
CA PHE A 149 0.01 19.67 -5.33
C PHE A 149 1.37 19.66 -4.61
N PHE A 150 2.33 18.87 -5.11
CA PHE A 150 3.69 18.82 -4.57
C PHE A 150 4.62 19.90 -5.15
N LEU A 151 4.26 20.48 -6.30
CA LEU A 151 4.97 21.62 -6.91
C LEU A 151 4.52 22.96 -6.32
N GLU A 152 3.25 23.12 -5.93
CA GLU A 152 2.78 24.37 -5.34
C GLU A 152 3.46 24.70 -4.01
N GLN A 153 3.85 23.67 -3.23
CA GLN A 153 4.58 23.87 -1.98
C GLN A 153 6.06 24.25 -2.17
N SER A 154 6.56 24.22 -3.41
CA SER A 154 7.92 24.64 -3.78
C SER A 154 7.96 25.90 -4.66
N ILE A 155 6.81 26.52 -4.95
CA ILE A 155 6.72 27.75 -5.77
C ILE A 155 6.40 29.00 -4.92
N GLU A 156 5.90 28.85 -3.68
CA GLU A 156 5.87 29.96 -2.72
C GLU A 156 7.09 29.88 -1.78
N ILE A 157 8.23 30.43 -2.22
CA ILE A 157 9.27 31.16 -1.45
C ILE A 157 10.33 31.67 -2.43
#